data_AF-A0A524F2G9-F1
#
_entry.id   AF-A0A524F2G9-F1
#
_cell.length_a   1.000
_cell.length_b   1.000
_cell.length_c   1.000
_cell.angle_alpha   90.00
_cell.angle_beta   90.00
_cell.angle_gamma   90.00
#
_symmetry.space_group_name_H-M   'P 1'
#
loop_
_entity.id
_entity.type
_entity.pdbx_description
1 polymer ?
#
loop_
_entity_poly.entity_id
_entity_poly.type
_entity_poly.pdbx_seq_one_letter_code
_entity_poly.pdbx_strand_id
1 'polypeptide(L)'
;MLKKLYHQNWIFKCPDAIMTGSILKGNEDTFLIFGGHDKTLHFMDNELVIQDDVAFDGWCRCTYPIDLDGDGCDEILVGTGAFIFLSFNFMK
;
A
#
# COMPACT_ATOMS: atom_id res chain seq x y z
N MET A 1 11.68 -31.84 13.58
CA MET A 1 12.15 -30.54 14.13
C MET A 1 12.18 -29.54 13.00
N LEU A 2 11.18 -28.66 12.90
CA LEU A 2 11.15 -27.59 11.89
C LEU A 2 12.15 -26.49 12.29
N LYS A 3 13.18 -26.30 11.48
CA LYS A 3 14.11 -25.18 11.61
C LYS A 3 13.47 -23.96 10.95
N LYS A 4 13.51 -22.78 11.58
CA LYS A 4 13.06 -21.52 10.96
C LYS A 4 13.87 -21.29 9.67
N LEU A 5 13.19 -21.12 8.54
CA LEU A 5 13.77 -20.92 7.21
C LEU A 5 13.69 -19.46 6.73
N TYR A 6 13.46 -18.49 7.63
CA TYR A 6 13.41 -17.09 7.24
C TYR A 6 14.52 -16.28 7.90
N HIS A 7 15.04 -15.32 7.14
CA HIS A 7 15.92 -14.27 7.62
C HIS A 7 15.16 -12.95 7.53
N GLN A 8 14.96 -12.30 8.67
CA GLN A 8 14.26 -11.02 8.72
C GLN A 8 15.27 -9.90 8.46
N ASN A 9 15.15 -9.25 7.30
CA ASN A 9 16.08 -8.19 6.90
C ASN A 9 15.74 -6.83 7.53
N TRP A 10 14.45 -6.53 7.71
CA TRP A 10 13.98 -5.23 8.16
C TRP A 10 12.64 -5.32 8.89
N ILE A 11 12.29 -4.25 9.63
CA ILE A 11 10.97 -4.04 10.26
C ILE A 11 10.59 -2.56 10.09
N PHE A 12 9.36 -2.29 9.66
CA PHE A 12 8.70 -1.00 9.85
C PHE A 12 7.70 -1.11 10.99
N LYS A 13 7.73 -0.13 11.91
CA LYS A 13 6.81 -0.06 13.03
C LYS A 13 5.63 0.83 12.64
N CYS A 14 4.58 0.21 12.13
CA CYS A 14 3.34 0.91 11.84
C CYS A 14 2.72 1.48 13.14
N PRO A 15 2.11 2.68 13.10
CA PRO A 15 1.45 3.27 14.26
C PRO A 15 0.30 2.41 14.83
N ASP A 16 -0.36 1.63 13.97
CA ASP A 16 -1.45 0.72 14.33
C ASP A 16 -1.42 -0.54 13.43
N ALA A 17 -2.38 -1.46 13.61
CA ALA A 17 -2.50 -2.70 12.87
C ALA A 17 -2.65 -2.47 11.36
N ILE A 18 -1.79 -3.11 10.57
CA ILE A 18 -1.89 -3.20 9.12
C ILE A 18 -2.95 -4.26 8.78
N MET A 19 -3.92 -3.90 7.94
CA MET A 19 -4.99 -4.81 7.50
C MET A 19 -4.83 -5.25 6.05
N THR A 20 -4.13 -4.46 5.24
CA THR A 20 -4.00 -4.71 3.82
C THR A 20 -2.65 -4.25 3.31
N GLY A 21 -2.17 -4.91 2.26
CA GLY A 21 -0.95 -4.53 1.56
C GLY A 21 -0.94 -5.13 0.17
N SER A 22 -0.32 -4.43 -0.78
CA SER A 22 -0.25 -4.82 -2.19
C SER A 22 0.98 -4.20 -2.86
N ILE A 23 1.28 -4.62 -4.08
CA ILE A 23 2.32 -4.03 -4.90
C ILE A 23 1.67 -3.12 -5.93
N LEU A 24 2.04 -1.84 -5.92
CA LEU A 24 1.65 -0.85 -6.92
C LEU A 24 2.75 -0.76 -7.98
N LYS A 25 2.42 -1.01 -9.24
CA LYS A 25 3.36 -0.80 -10.35
C LYS A 25 3.13 0.55 -10.99
N GLY A 26 4.16 1.40 -10.99
CA GLY A 26 4.23 2.54 -11.90
C GLY A 26 5.04 2.19 -13.15
N ASN A 27 5.28 3.20 -13.98
CA ASN A 27 6.09 3.08 -15.19
C ASN A 27 7.51 2.57 -14.92
N GLU A 28 8.23 3.21 -14.01
CA GLU A 28 9.64 2.89 -13.69
C GLU A 28 9.83 2.41 -12.25
N ASP A 29 8.84 2.67 -11.40
CA ASP A 29 8.92 2.43 -9.97
C ASP A 29 7.90 1.39 -9.53
N THR A 30 8.16 0.77 -8.40
CA THR A 30 7.24 -0.16 -7.75
C THR A 30 7.19 0.19 -6.28
N PHE A 31 5.97 0.28 -5.74
CA PHE A 31 5.75 0.62 -4.35
C PHE A 31 5.08 -0.54 -3.62
N LEU A 32 5.52 -0.80 -2.40
CA LEU A 32 4.73 -1.53 -1.43
C LEU A 32 3.71 -0.55 -0.85
N ILE A 33 2.43 -0.77 -1.14
CA ILE A 33 1.35 -0.04 -0.51
C ILE A 33 0.77 -0.84 0.63
N PHE A 34 0.44 -0.19 1.75
CA PHE A 34 -0.21 -0.85 2.88
C PHE A 34 -0.99 0.14 3.73
N GLY A 35 -2.03 -0.35 4.39
CA GLY A 35 -2.83 0.48 5.28
C GLY A 35 -3.59 -0.32 6.32
N GLY A 36 -4.16 0.37 7.30
CA GLY A 36 -4.95 -0.30 8.31
C GLY A 36 -5.70 0.62 9.26
N HIS A 37 -5.59 0.35 10.56
CA HIS A 37 -6.36 1.03 11.60
C HIS A 37 -5.93 2.47 11.87
N ASP A 38 -4.71 2.83 11.48
CA ASP A 38 -4.21 4.20 11.47
C ASP A 38 -4.90 5.10 10.43
N LYS A 39 -5.82 4.52 9.64
CA LYS A 39 -6.62 5.20 8.61
C LYS A 39 -5.77 5.83 7.52
N THR A 40 -4.57 5.30 7.31
CA THR A 40 -3.61 5.84 6.34
C THR A 40 -3.22 4.73 5.37
N LEU A 41 -3.13 5.07 4.08
CA LEU A 41 -2.47 4.24 3.08
C LEU A 41 -1.07 4.81 2.88
N HIS A 42 -0.06 3.99 3.13
CA HIS A 42 1.36 4.34 2.99
C HIS A 42 1.91 3.79 1.68
N PHE A 43 2.78 4.56 1.02
CA PHE A 43 3.50 4.18 -0.20
C PHE A 43 4.98 4.07 0.14
N MET A 44 5.50 2.85 0.14
CA MET A 44 6.90 2.57 0.46
C MET A 44 7.66 2.14 -0.79
N ASP A 45 8.82 2.75 -1.04
CA ASP A 45 9.69 2.38 -2.15
C ASP A 45 10.50 1.09 -1.89
N ASN A 46 11.38 0.75 -2.84
CA ASN A 46 12.24 -0.43 -2.75
C ASN A 46 13.39 -0.25 -1.75
N GLU A 47 13.69 0.99 -1.37
CA GLU A 47 14.64 1.41 -0.36
C GLU A 47 14.05 1.40 1.07
N LEU A 48 12.77 0.99 1.19
CA LEU A 48 12.01 0.88 2.44
C LEU A 48 11.73 2.23 3.12
N VAL A 49 11.59 3.28 2.30
CA VAL A 49 11.26 4.65 2.71
C VAL A 49 9.81 4.96 2.31
N ILE A 50 9.04 5.58 3.22
CA ILE A 50 7.71 6.10 2.89
C ILE A 50 7.90 7.33 2.00
N GLN A 51 7.45 7.22 0.76
CA GLN A 51 7.50 8.31 -0.23
C GLN A 51 6.26 9.19 -0.16
N ASP A 52 5.12 8.59 0.16
CA ASP A 52 3.84 9.31 0.26
C ASP A 52 2.84 8.59 1.18
N ASP A 53 1.80 9.31 1.58
CA ASP A 53 0.70 8.79 2.37
C ASP A 53 -0.64 9.46 2.06
N VAL A 54 -1.72 8.71 2.24
CA VAL A 54 -3.09 9.18 2.04
C VAL A 54 -3.92 8.86 3.28
N ALA A 55 -4.42 9.89 3.94
CA ALA A 55 -5.31 9.77 5.09
C ALA A 55 -6.77 9.59 4.68
N PHE A 56 -7.50 8.79 5.46
CA PHE A 56 -8.93 8.52 5.31
C PHE A 56 -9.68 8.73 6.64
N ASP A 57 -11.00 8.90 6.55
CA ASP A 57 -11.85 9.01 7.76
C ASP A 57 -12.09 7.65 8.47
N GLY A 58 -11.88 6.54 7.75
CA GLY A 58 -12.07 5.17 8.22
C GLY A 58 -10.87 4.28 7.95
N TRP A 59 -10.83 3.12 8.62
CA TRP A 59 -9.74 2.15 8.46
C TRP A 59 -9.64 1.65 7.02
N CYS A 60 -8.40 1.53 6.52
CA CYS A 60 -8.12 0.85 5.27
C CYS A 60 -8.31 -0.65 5.49
N ARG A 61 -9.22 -1.28 4.74
CA ARG A 61 -9.57 -2.70 4.91
C ARG A 61 -9.08 -3.59 3.77
N CYS A 62 -9.02 -3.04 2.57
CA CYS A 62 -8.50 -3.72 1.40
C CYS A 62 -7.90 -2.72 0.40
N THR A 63 -6.88 -3.18 -0.34
CA THR A 63 -6.29 -2.50 -1.48
C THR A 63 -6.33 -3.42 -2.69
N TYR A 64 -6.51 -2.85 -3.88
CA TYR A 64 -6.44 -3.56 -5.15
C TYR A 64 -5.82 -2.68 -6.24
N PRO A 65 -4.51 -2.85 -6.51
CA PRO A 65 -3.84 -2.22 -7.64
C PRO A 65 -4.34 -2.79 -8.97
N ILE A 66 -4.66 -1.91 -9.91
CA ILE A 66 -5.10 -2.26 -11.27
C ILE A 66 -4.90 -1.07 -12.20
N ASP A 67 -4.31 -1.31 -13.36
CA ASP A 67 -4.34 -0.41 -14.52
C ASP A 67 -5.79 -0.32 -15.05
N LEU A 68 -6.49 0.72 -14.60
CA LEU A 68 -7.91 0.94 -14.86
C LEU A 68 -8.13 1.76 -16.14
N ASP A 69 -7.19 2.65 -16.47
CA ASP A 69 -7.29 3.53 -17.64
C ASP A 69 -6.50 3.05 -18.87
N GLY A 70 -5.65 2.04 -18.71
CA GLY A 70 -4.89 1.39 -19.77
C GLY A 70 -3.59 2.09 -20.13
N ASP A 71 -3.06 2.95 -19.26
CA ASP A 71 -1.81 3.68 -19.51
C ASP A 71 -0.53 2.90 -19.16
N GLY A 72 -0.67 1.72 -18.53
CA GLY A 72 0.42 0.87 -18.09
C GLY A 72 0.94 1.14 -16.68
N CYS A 73 0.37 2.11 -15.96
CA CYS A 73 0.51 2.31 -14.52
C CYS A 73 -0.71 1.71 -13.81
N ASP A 74 -0.49 1.19 -12.61
CA ASP A 74 -1.58 0.77 -11.74
C ASP A 74 -2.19 1.99 -11.04
N GLU A 75 -3.52 2.14 -11.08
CA GLU A 75 -4.28 2.85 -10.06
C GLU A 75 -4.50 1.96 -8.83
N ILE A 76 -4.96 2.53 -7.71
CA ILE A 76 -5.28 1.77 -6.50
C ILE A 76 -6.73 1.97 -6.11
N LEU A 77 -7.48 0.87 -6.03
CA LEU A 77 -8.77 0.86 -5.34
C LEU A 77 -8.56 0.57 -3.85
N VAL A 78 -9.05 1.45 -2.99
CA VAL A 78 -8.98 1.29 -1.53
C VAL A 78 -10.39 1.15 -0.96
N GLY A 79 -10.67 0.05 -0.27
CA GLY A 79 -11.89 -0.11 0.50
C GLY A 79 -11.69 0.35 1.93
N THR A 80 -12.41 1.40 2.34
CA THR A 80 -12.36 1.93 3.70
C THR A 80 -13.64 1.66 4.48
N GLY A 81 -13.54 1.71 5.82
CA GLY A 81 -14.72 1.71 6.69
C GLY A 81 -15.67 2.89 6.51
N ALA A 82 -15.34 3.85 5.63
CA ALA A 82 -16.12 5.05 5.33
C ALA A 82 -16.78 5.03 3.93
N PHE A 83 -16.78 3.90 3.21
CA PHE A 83 -17.38 3.72 1.86
C PHE A 83 -16.77 4.58 0.74
N ILE A 84 -15.49 4.96 0.86
CA ILE A 84 -14.79 5.75 -0.16
C ILE A 84 -14.03 4.82 -1.12
N PHE A 85 -14.12 5.10 -2.43
CA PHE A 85 -13.24 4.59 -3.48
C PHE A 85 -12.43 5.77 -4.02
N LEU A 86 -11.10 5.65 -4.03
CA LEU A 86 -10.21 6.61 -4.69
C LEU A 86 -9.46 5.88 -5.80
N SER A 87 -9.06 6.62 -6.82
CA SER A 87 -8.05 6.25 -7.80
C SER A 87 -6.96 7.33 -7.71
N PHE A 88 -5.71 6.91 -7.74
CA PHE A 88 -4.54 7.79 -7.73
C PHE A 88 -3.68 7.43 -8.92
N ASN A 89 -3.40 8.41 -9.80
CA ASN A 89 -2.33 8.28 -10.78
C ASN A 89 -1.07 8.81 -10.10
N PHE A 90 -0.09 7.95 -9.87
CA PHE A 90 1.20 8.38 -9.33
C PHE A 90 2.02 8.97 -10.48
N MET A 91 1.82 10.27 -10.73
CA MET A 91 2.61 11.04 -11.69
C MET A 91 3.89 11.50 -10.99
N LYS A 92 5.04 11.02 -11.46
CA LYS A 92 6.35 11.51 -11.02
C LYS A 92 6.59 12.95 -11.50
#